data_AF-A0ABC9STZ5-F1
#
_entry.id   AF-A0ABC9STZ5-F1
#
_cell.length_a   1.000
_cell.length_b   1.000
_cell.length_c   1.000
_cell.angle_alpha   90.00
_cell.angle_beta   90.00
_cell.angle_gamma   90.00
#
_symmetry.space_group_name_H-M   'P 1'
#
loop_
_entity.id
_entity.type
_entity.pdbx_description
1 polymer ?
#
loop_
_entity_poly.entity_id
_entity_poly.type
_entity_poly.pdbx_seq_one_letter_code
_entity_poly.pdbx_strand_id
1 'polypeptide(L)' 'MEMRNLQKLIEDKKVELIKLVNKYGFRHQQVLSLSQDIDKLINQIIYINHKYK' A
#
# COMPACT_ATOMS: atom_id res chain seq x y z
N MET A 1 -11.50 -2.44 16.19
CA MET A 1 -12.09 -2.66 14.85
C MET A 1 -11.32 -1.95 13.72
N GLU A 2 -10.35 -1.07 14.01
CA GLU A 2 -9.67 -0.24 13.00
C GLU A 2 -8.61 -0.96 12.14
N MET A 3 -7.87 -1.95 12.66
CA MET A 3 -6.82 -2.63 11.87
C MET A 3 -7.35 -3.42 10.67
N ARG A 4 -8.58 -3.97 10.75
CA ARG A 4 -9.18 -4.70 9.62
C ARG A 4 -9.50 -3.80 8.44
N ASN A 5 -9.89 -2.55 8.70
CA ASN A 5 -10.14 -1.59 7.62
C ASN A 5 -8.84 -1.16 6.93
N LEU A 6 -7.77 -0.97 7.71
CA LEU A 6 -6.43 -0.65 7.17
C LEU A 6 -5.87 -1.78 6.31
N GLN A 7 -5.97 -3.04 6.76
CA GLN A 7 -5.54 -4.18 5.95
C GLN A 7 -6.33 -4.28 4.64
N LYS A 8 -7.66 -4.12 4.70
CA LYS A 8 -8.52 -4.14 3.51
C LYS A 8 -8.18 -3.01 2.53
N LEU A 9 -7.87 -1.82 3.04
CA LEU A 9 -7.45 -0.68 2.22
C LEU A 9 -6.10 -0.93 1.53
N ILE A 10 -5.17 -1.63 2.19
CA ILE A 10 -3.88 -2.03 1.61
C ILE A 10 -4.08 -3.10 0.52
N GLU A 11 -4.97 -4.06 0.73
CA GLU A 11 -5.33 -5.06 -0.28
C GLU A 11 -5.96 -4.41 -1.52
N ASP A 12 -6.88 -3.47 -1.34
CA ASP A 12 -7.52 -2.77 -2.45
C ASP A 12 -6.50 -1.96 -3.27
N LYS A 13 -5.63 -1.19 -2.59
CA LYS A 13 -4.52 -0.46 -3.22
C LYS A 13 -3.52 -1.38 -3.93
N LYS A 14 -3.25 -2.58 -3.39
CA LYS A 14 -2.41 -3.59 -4.07
C LYS A 14 -3.04 -4.06 -5.38
N VAL A 15 -4.34 -4.30 -5.39
CA VAL A 15 -5.06 -4.71 -6.61
C VAL A 15 -5.03 -3.57 -7.65
N GLU A 16 -5.21 -2.32 -7.22
CA GLU A 16 -5.04 -1.15 -8.10
C GLU A 16 -3.62 -1.03 -8.66
N LEU A 17 -2.59 -1.24 -7.82
CA LEU A 17 -1.20 -1.24 -8.27
C LEU A 17 -0.96 -2.28 -9.37
N ILE A 18 -1.45 -3.50 -9.18
CA ILE A 18 -1.32 -4.58 -10.17
C ILE A 18 -2.03 -4.22 -11.48
N LYS A 19 -3.23 -3.61 -11.41
CA LYS A 19 -3.95 -3.13 -12.60
C LYS A 19 -3.16 -2.04 -13.33
N LEU A 20 -2.57 -1.09 -12.60
CA LEU A 20 -1.75 -0.01 -13.19
C LEU A 20 -0.44 -0.54 -13.77
N VAL A 21 0.22 -1.50 -13.11
CA VAL A 21 1.42 -2.18 -13.62
C VAL A 21 1.10 -2.89 -14.93
N ASN A 22 -0.03 -3.60 -15.00
CA ASN A 22 -0.45 -4.28 -16.23
C ASN A 22 -0.83 -3.30 -17.35
N LYS A 23 -1.40 -2.13 -17.01
CA LYS A 23 -1.84 -1.14 -18.00
C LYS A 23 -0.71 -0.26 -18.53
N TYR A 24 0.20 0.19 -17.67
CA TYR A 24 1.21 1.20 -18.00
C TYR A 24 2.66 0.70 -17.85
N GLY A 25 2.86 -0.47 -17.25
CA GLY A 25 4.18 -1.03 -16.94
C GLY A 25 4.71 -0.60 -15.58
N PHE A 26 5.60 -1.40 -15.02
CA PHE A 26 6.18 -1.18 -13.68
C PHE A 26 6.98 0.14 -13.56
N ARG A 27 7.51 0.64 -14.68
CA ARG A 27 8.33 1.86 -14.74
C ARG A 27 7.49 3.14 -14.83
N HIS A 28 6.17 3.04 -14.85
CA HIS A 28 5.30 4.21 -14.92
C HIS A 28 5.37 5.00 -13.61
N GLN A 29 5.55 6.32 -13.70
CA GLN A 29 5.70 7.17 -12.51
C GLN A 29 4.52 7.02 -11.54
N GLN A 30 3.29 6.86 -12.04
CA GLN A 30 2.12 6.62 -11.17
C GLN A 30 2.17 5.27 -10.44
N VAL A 31 2.73 4.24 -11.05
CA VAL A 31 2.91 2.92 -10.41
C VAL A 31 3.95 3.02 -9.29
N LEU A 32 5.06 3.71 -9.56
CA LEU A 32 6.10 3.94 -8.56
C LEU A 32 5.57 4.77 -7.37
N SER A 33 4.85 5.85 -7.64
CA SER A 33 4.22 6.67 -6.60
C SER A 33 3.21 5.86 -5.78
N LEU A 34 2.37 5.06 -6.44
CA LEU A 34 1.38 4.23 -5.74
C LEU A 34 2.05 3.13 -4.91
N SER A 35 3.14 2.54 -5.40
CA SER A 35 3.94 1.56 -4.65
C SER A 35 4.54 2.19 -3.40
N GLN A 36 5.11 3.40 -3.49
CA GLN A 36 5.67 4.11 -2.34
C GLN A 36 4.60 4.50 -1.31
N ASP A 37 3.39 4.82 -1.77
CA ASP A 37 2.26 5.14 -0.90
C ASP A 37 1.83 3.93 -0.05
N ILE A 38 1.75 2.76 -0.69
CA ILE A 38 1.48 1.48 -0.01
C ILE A 38 2.60 1.15 0.99
N ASP A 39 3.85 1.34 0.60
CA ASP A 39 5.02 1.08 1.45
C ASP A 39 5.02 1.95 2.71
N LYS A 40 4.67 3.25 2.58
CA LYS A 40 4.51 4.17 3.72
C LYS A 40 3.39 3.75 4.65
N LEU A 41 2.25 3.31 4.11
CA LEU A 41 1.12 2.82 4.91
C LEU A 41 1.49 1.57 5.71
N ILE A 42 2.21 0.63 5.07
CA ILE A 42 2.73 -0.58 5.75
C ILE A 42 3.72 -0.18 6.85
N ASN A 43 4.66 0.71 6.55
CA ASN A 43 5.62 1.20 7.54
C ASN A 43 4.96 1.92 8.72
N GLN A 44 3.89 2.70 8.49
CA GLN A 44 3.12 3.30 9.57
C GLN A 44 2.48 2.24 10.47
N ILE A 45 1.87 1.19 9.89
CA ILE A 45 1.29 0.09 10.68
C ILE A 45 2.37 -0.62 11.49
N ILE A 46 3.51 -0.94 10.88
CA ILE A 46 4.64 -1.59 11.56
C ILE A 46 5.14 -0.70 12.70
N TYR A 47 5.33 0.59 12.45
CA TYR A 47 5.78 1.56 13.45
C TYR A 47 4.79 1.68 14.62
N ILE A 48 3.49 1.80 14.34
CA ILE A 48 2.44 1.83 15.36
C ILE A 48 2.48 0.53 16.17
N ASN A 49 2.47 -0.63 15.52
CA ASN A 49 2.54 -1.93 16.22
C ASN A 49 3.81 -2.11 17.05
N HIS A 50 4.94 -1.54 16.61
CA HIS A 50 6.20 -1.60 17.35
C HIS A 50 6.26 -0.60 18.52
N LYS A 51 5.59 0.55 18.40
CA LYS A 51 5.58 1.61 19.42
C LYS A 51 4.62 1.30 20.58
N TYR A 52 3.58 0.51 20.33
CA TYR A 52 2.60 0.09 21.34
C TYR A 52 2.87 -1.34 21.87
N LYS A 53 4.07 -1.87 21.68
CA LYS A 53 4.54 -3.16 22.20
C LYS A 53 5.52 -2.94 23.36
#